data_AF-B4W2K0-F1
#
_entry.id   AF-B4W2K0-F1
#
_cell.length_a   1.000
_cell.length_b   1.000
_cell.length_c   1.000
_cell.angle_alpha   90.00
_cell.angle_beta   90.00
_cell.angle_gamma   90.00
#
_symmetry.space_group_name_H-M   'P 1'
#
loop_
_entity.id
_entity.type
_entity.pdbx_description
1 polymer ?
#
loop_
_entity_poly.entity_id
_entity_poly.type
_entity_poly.pdbx_seq_one_letter_code
_entity_poly.pdbx_strand_id
1 'polypeptide(L)'
;MGLIERIGRVIRANLNSLIGQTEDPERILEQAVDDMQHDLIQMRQAVAQAIASQKRTERQASQAESTAQEWYNRAQLALQKGEENLAREALTRRQTHQQTAQALQGQLGQQREIVTKLKKDMKTLESKISEAKTKKDLYIARARSAQASEKINEMLGNLNTGGTLSAFERMEDRVHELEARSEAIAELSSGDELEKKFNALESGSNIDTELASMKANLGGTTASAQLPSAQAGSGGNAEIEAELEKLRSDLDKS
;
A
#
# COMPACT_ATOMS: atom_id res chain seq x y z
N MET A 1 -36.27 0.65 -8.86
CA MET A 1 -35.04 0.43 -9.66
C MET A 1 -33.84 0.62 -8.76
N GLY A 2 -33.28 -0.50 -8.27
CA GLY A 2 -32.33 -0.49 -7.16
C GLY A 2 -30.92 -0.09 -7.59
N LEU A 3 -30.15 0.52 -6.68
CA LEU A 3 -28.72 0.79 -6.84
C LEU A 3 -27.95 -0.45 -7.33
N ILE A 4 -28.37 -1.63 -6.87
CA ILE A 4 -27.81 -2.94 -7.23
C ILE A 4 -28.03 -3.27 -8.71
N GLU A 5 -29.17 -2.91 -9.30
CA GLU A 5 -29.42 -3.06 -10.74
C GLU A 5 -28.58 -2.07 -11.56
N ARG A 6 -28.27 -0.90 -10.99
CA ARG A 6 -27.36 0.07 -11.62
C ARG A 6 -25.92 -0.44 -11.62
N ILE A 7 -25.44 -0.99 -10.50
CA ILE A 7 -24.11 -1.63 -10.40
C ILE A 7 -24.00 -2.81 -11.37
N GLY A 8 -25.02 -3.68 -11.43
CA GLY A 8 -25.06 -4.80 -12.37
C GLY A 8 -25.09 -4.36 -13.84
N ARG A 9 -25.71 -3.21 -14.14
CA ARG A 9 -25.75 -2.61 -15.48
C ARG A 9 -24.40 -2.01 -15.87
N VAL A 10 -23.69 -1.37 -14.94
CA VAL A 10 -22.32 -0.85 -15.18
C VAL A 10 -21.36 -1.99 -15.50
N ILE A 11 -21.44 -3.12 -14.77
CA ILE A 11 -20.61 -4.30 -15.04
C ILE A 11 -20.90 -4.90 -16.43
N ARG A 12 -22.18 -4.98 -16.83
CA ARG A 12 -22.58 -5.55 -18.13
C ARG A 12 -22.32 -4.60 -19.31
N ALA A 13 -22.42 -3.28 -19.10
CA ALA A 13 -22.13 -2.29 -20.12
C ALA A 13 -20.61 -2.14 -20.38
N ASN A 14 -19.78 -2.25 -19.35
CA ASN A 14 -18.31 -2.21 -19.50
C ASN A 14 -17.74 -3.40 -20.27
N LEU A 15 -18.38 -4.57 -20.26
CA LEU A 15 -17.93 -5.72 -21.07
C LEU A 15 -18.09 -5.49 -22.57
N ASN A 16 -19.04 -4.64 -23.00
CA ASN A 16 -19.25 -4.31 -24.41
C ASN A 16 -18.49 -3.04 -24.86
N SER A 17 -18.08 -2.14 -23.96
CA SER A 17 -17.27 -0.97 -24.32
C SER A 17 -15.76 -1.23 -24.37
N LEU A 18 -15.30 -2.35 -23.80
CA LEU A 18 -13.89 -2.79 -23.84
C LEU A 18 -13.36 -3.11 -25.26
N ILE A 19 -14.23 -3.10 -26.26
CA ILE A 19 -13.85 -3.27 -27.68
C ILE A 19 -13.46 -1.93 -28.34
N GLY A 20 -13.65 -0.77 -27.68
CA GLY A 20 -13.57 0.53 -28.38
C GLY A 20 -12.65 1.61 -27.81
N GLN A 21 -12.15 1.55 -26.57
CA GLN A 21 -11.43 2.68 -25.99
C GLN A 21 -10.19 2.29 -25.18
N THR A 22 -9.11 2.97 -25.51
CA THR A 22 -7.79 3.04 -24.86
C THR A 22 -7.85 3.65 -23.44
N GLU A 23 -8.75 3.19 -22.57
CA GLU A 23 -8.68 3.53 -21.13
C GLU A 23 -8.01 2.40 -20.35
N ASP A 24 -7.02 2.76 -19.54
CA ASP A 24 -6.28 1.81 -18.72
C ASP A 24 -7.24 1.04 -17.79
N PRO A 25 -7.30 -0.31 -17.89
CA PRO A 25 -8.20 -1.12 -17.07
C PRO A 25 -7.91 -0.97 -15.57
N GLU A 26 -6.67 -0.62 -15.20
CA GLU A 26 -6.30 -0.28 -13.82
C GLU A 26 -7.09 0.94 -13.32
N ARG A 27 -7.17 1.99 -14.13
CA ARG A 27 -7.81 3.27 -13.78
C ARG A 27 -9.32 3.12 -13.59
N ILE A 28 -9.98 2.33 -14.42
CA ILE A 28 -11.42 2.06 -14.31
C ILE A 28 -11.73 1.32 -13.01
N LEU A 29 -10.92 0.32 -12.64
CA LEU A 29 -11.12 -0.46 -11.42
C LEU A 29 -10.81 0.36 -10.16
N GLU A 30 -9.80 1.23 -10.21
CA GLU A 30 -9.51 2.20 -9.15
C GLU A 30 -10.68 3.16 -8.94
N GLN A 31 -11.15 3.79 -10.01
CA GLN A 31 -12.29 4.70 -9.94
C GLN A 31 -13.55 4.02 -9.40
N ALA A 32 -13.84 2.78 -9.81
CA ALA A 32 -14.99 2.04 -9.29
C ALA A 32 -14.89 1.80 -7.78
N VAL A 33 -13.69 1.47 -7.27
CA VAL A 33 -13.46 1.27 -5.84
C VAL A 33 -13.57 2.59 -5.06
N ASP A 34 -13.12 3.70 -5.65
CA ASP A 34 -13.21 5.03 -5.04
C ASP A 34 -14.64 5.55 -5.00
N ASP A 35 -15.42 5.36 -6.05
CA ASP A 35 -16.86 5.67 -6.08
C ASP A 35 -17.61 4.90 -4.99
N MET A 36 -17.34 3.60 -4.84
CA MET A 36 -17.94 2.80 -3.77
C MET A 36 -17.53 3.29 -2.36
N GLN A 37 -16.31 3.78 -2.18
CA GLN A 37 -15.87 4.38 -0.91
C GLN A 37 -16.60 5.71 -0.62
N HIS A 38 -16.81 6.54 -1.64
CA HIS A 38 -17.62 7.77 -1.50
C HIS A 38 -19.06 7.44 -1.11
N ASP A 39 -19.67 6.45 -1.78
CA ASP A 39 -21.02 5.97 -1.45
C ASP A 39 -21.09 5.46 0.01
N LEU A 40 -20.06 4.76 0.49
CA LEU A 40 -19.99 4.32 1.88
C LEU A 40 -19.98 5.49 2.87
N ILE A 41 -19.25 6.56 2.55
CA ILE A 41 -19.23 7.77 3.39
C ILE A 41 -20.62 8.40 3.45
N GLN A 42 -21.29 8.57 2.31
CA GLN A 42 -22.65 9.11 2.26
C GLN A 42 -23.64 8.22 3.03
N MET A 43 -23.51 6.91 2.89
CA MET A 43 -24.33 5.95 3.61
C MET A 43 -24.12 6.03 5.13
N ARG A 44 -22.87 6.16 5.59
CA ARG A 44 -22.55 6.37 7.01
C ARG A 44 -23.18 7.66 7.54
N GLN A 45 -23.14 8.73 6.77
CA GLN A 45 -23.81 9.99 7.13
C GLN A 45 -25.32 9.83 7.24
N ALA A 46 -25.96 9.15 6.28
CA ALA A 46 -27.40 8.89 6.31
C ALA A 46 -27.80 8.01 7.51
N VAL A 47 -27.02 6.97 7.82
CA VAL A 47 -27.21 6.13 9.01
C VAL A 47 -27.09 6.97 10.29
N ALA A 48 -26.08 7.85 10.37
CA ALA A 48 -25.90 8.72 11.52
C ALA A 48 -27.07 9.69 11.72
N GLN A 49 -27.57 10.29 10.64
CA GLN A 49 -28.76 11.16 10.68
C GLN A 49 -30.01 10.39 11.13
N ALA A 50 -30.21 9.17 10.62
CA ALA A 50 -31.33 8.31 11.04
C ALA A 50 -31.25 7.96 12.54
N ILE A 51 -30.06 7.61 13.05
CA ILE A 51 -29.83 7.35 14.48
C ILE A 51 -30.08 8.62 15.31
N ALA A 52 -29.65 9.79 14.84
CA ALA A 52 -29.88 11.05 15.52
C ALA A 52 -31.38 11.38 15.61
N SER A 53 -32.13 11.20 14.52
CA SER A 53 -33.59 11.34 14.49
C SER A 53 -34.28 10.38 15.47
N GLN A 54 -33.83 9.11 15.48
CA GLN A 54 -34.35 8.10 16.41
C GLN A 54 -34.13 8.54 17.86
N LYS A 55 -32.91 8.92 18.23
CA LYS A 55 -32.58 9.39 19.59
C LYS A 55 -33.36 10.65 19.98
N ARG A 56 -33.61 11.56 19.03
CA ARG A 56 -34.44 12.75 19.28
C ARG A 56 -35.87 12.35 19.63
N THR A 57 -36.45 11.45 18.84
CA THR A 57 -37.81 10.93 19.09
C THR A 57 -37.89 10.20 20.43
N GLU A 58 -36.85 9.42 20.77
CA GLU A 58 -36.73 8.71 22.05
C GLU A 58 -36.73 9.67 23.25
N ARG A 59 -35.94 10.75 23.18
CA ARG A 59 -35.96 11.79 24.22
C ARG A 59 -37.33 12.47 24.33
N GLN A 60 -37.98 12.74 23.21
CA GLN A 60 -39.32 13.34 23.21
C GLN A 60 -40.36 12.41 23.84
N ALA A 61 -40.31 11.10 23.54
CA ALA A 61 -41.18 10.11 24.14
C ALA A 61 -40.97 10.03 25.66
N SER A 62 -39.71 9.91 26.09
CA SER A 62 -39.35 9.88 27.51
C SER A 62 -39.77 11.15 28.26
N GLN A 63 -39.63 12.33 27.64
CA GLN A 63 -40.09 13.59 28.22
C GLN A 63 -41.61 13.63 28.36
N ALA A 64 -42.35 13.14 27.36
CA ALA A 64 -43.81 13.07 27.42
C ALA A 64 -44.28 12.11 28.53
N GLU A 65 -43.63 10.97 28.68
CA GLU A 65 -43.89 10.02 29.79
C GLU A 65 -43.60 10.63 31.15
N SER A 66 -42.45 11.29 31.31
CA SER A 66 -42.08 11.97 32.56
C SER A 66 -43.11 13.05 32.92
N THR A 67 -43.55 13.84 31.94
CA THR A 67 -44.57 14.88 32.15
C THR A 67 -45.92 14.26 32.50
N ALA A 68 -46.31 13.14 31.88
CA ALA A 68 -47.52 12.41 32.24
C ALA A 68 -47.46 11.89 33.69
N GLN A 69 -46.29 11.39 34.12
CA GLN A 69 -46.08 10.94 35.49
C GLN A 69 -46.13 12.10 36.49
N GLU A 70 -45.61 13.27 36.13
CA GLU A 70 -45.70 14.46 36.97
C GLU A 70 -47.16 14.90 37.18
N TRP A 71 -47.96 14.91 36.11
CA TRP A 71 -49.40 15.19 36.21
C TRP A 71 -50.15 14.14 37.02
N TYR A 72 -49.73 12.87 36.95
CA TYR A 72 -50.28 11.83 37.80
C TYR A 72 -50.01 12.09 39.28
N ASN A 73 -48.77 12.43 39.64
CA ASN A 73 -48.40 12.76 41.01
C ASN A 73 -49.16 14.01 41.52
N ARG A 74 -49.35 15.02 40.65
CA ARG A 74 -50.16 16.21 40.96
C ARG A 74 -51.64 15.87 41.19
N ALA A 75 -52.20 14.96 40.39
CA ALA A 75 -53.58 14.49 40.57
C ALA A 75 -53.74 13.75 41.91
N GLN A 76 -52.78 12.92 42.29
CA GLN A 76 -52.77 12.25 43.60
C GLN A 76 -52.74 13.26 44.76
N LEU A 77 -51.89 14.28 44.67
CA LEU A 77 -51.81 15.34 45.68
C LEU A 77 -53.12 16.14 45.79
N ALA A 78 -53.76 16.45 44.66
CA ALA A 78 -55.05 17.12 44.63
C ALA A 78 -56.16 16.28 45.31
N LEU A 79 -56.21 14.98 45.03
CA LEU A 79 -57.14 14.05 45.69
C LEU A 79 -56.90 13.97 47.21
N GLN A 80 -55.65 13.91 47.65
CA GLN A 80 -55.31 13.91 49.08
C GLN A 80 -55.79 15.18 49.80
N LYS A 81 -55.88 16.31 49.08
CA LYS A 81 -56.38 17.59 49.61
C LYS A 81 -57.89 17.77 49.45
N GLY A 82 -58.61 16.79 48.88
CA GLY A 82 -60.05 16.87 48.64
C GLY A 82 -60.44 17.71 47.41
N GLU A 83 -59.47 18.16 46.61
CA GLU A 83 -59.68 19.01 45.43
C GLU A 83 -59.96 18.15 44.18
N GLU A 84 -61.15 17.55 44.13
CA GLU A 84 -61.50 16.56 43.09
C GLU A 84 -61.52 17.16 41.66
N ASN A 85 -61.96 18.41 41.51
CA ASN A 85 -61.97 19.10 40.22
C ASN A 85 -60.54 19.29 39.67
N LEU A 86 -59.59 19.68 40.55
CA LEU A 86 -58.19 19.86 40.19
C LEU A 86 -57.54 18.52 39.82
N ALA A 87 -57.90 17.44 40.52
CA ALA A 87 -57.43 16.09 40.20
C ALA A 87 -57.91 15.64 38.82
N ARG A 88 -59.19 15.89 38.48
CA ARG A 88 -59.74 15.57 37.15
C ARG A 88 -58.99 16.31 36.04
N GLU A 89 -58.75 17.61 36.20
CA GLU A 89 -58.00 18.39 35.21
C GLU A 89 -56.55 17.87 35.03
N ALA A 90 -55.87 17.55 36.13
CA ALA A 90 -54.53 16.97 36.09
C ALA A 90 -54.52 15.61 35.36
N LEU A 91 -55.54 14.77 35.58
CA LEU A 91 -55.68 13.49 34.86
C LEU A 91 -55.97 13.68 33.37
N THR A 92 -56.76 14.70 32.99
CA THR A 92 -56.97 15.04 31.57
C THR A 92 -55.64 15.42 30.90
N ARG A 93 -54.83 16.26 31.55
CA ARG A 93 -53.50 16.64 31.03
C ARG A 93 -52.55 15.44 30.94
N ARG A 94 -52.54 14.57 31.97
CA ARG A 94 -51.81 13.29 31.93
C ARG A 94 -52.20 12.48 30.70
N GLN A 95 -53.50 12.33 30.44
CA GLN A 95 -53.98 11.52 29.32
C GLN A 95 -53.47 12.05 27.98
N THR A 96 -53.46 13.36 27.77
CA THR A 96 -52.91 13.98 26.56
C THR A 96 -51.41 13.68 26.38
N HIS A 97 -50.61 13.82 27.45
CA HIS A 97 -49.19 13.49 27.39
C HIS A 97 -48.93 12.00 27.19
N GLN A 98 -49.76 11.13 27.77
CA GLN A 98 -49.67 9.69 27.61
C GLN A 98 -50.00 9.24 26.18
N GLN A 99 -51.02 9.84 25.55
CA GLN A 99 -51.31 9.61 24.13
C GLN A 99 -50.15 10.07 23.23
N THR A 100 -49.54 11.22 23.56
CA THR A 100 -48.36 11.72 22.84
C THR A 100 -47.17 10.76 22.96
N ALA A 101 -46.90 10.25 24.16
CA ALA A 101 -45.86 9.26 24.39
C ALA A 101 -46.11 7.97 23.58
N GLN A 102 -47.33 7.44 23.58
CA GLN A 102 -47.69 6.25 22.80
C GLN A 102 -47.50 6.46 21.29
N ALA A 103 -47.89 7.62 20.76
CA ALA A 103 -47.68 7.95 19.36
C ALA A 103 -46.18 7.98 19.00
N LEU A 104 -45.36 8.62 19.84
CA LEU A 104 -43.90 8.68 19.66
C LEU A 104 -43.23 7.31 19.80
N GLN A 105 -43.72 6.45 20.71
CA GLN A 105 -43.25 5.06 20.83
C GLN A 105 -43.57 4.24 19.57
N GLY A 106 -44.76 4.40 18.98
CA GLY A 106 -45.10 3.78 17.70
C GLY A 106 -44.16 4.22 16.57
N GLN A 107 -43.86 5.53 16.51
CA GLN A 107 -42.90 6.08 15.55
C GLN A 107 -41.47 5.57 15.79
N LEU A 108 -41.07 5.37 17.04
CA LEU A 108 -39.77 4.79 17.40
C LEU A 108 -39.61 3.34 16.91
N GLY A 109 -40.67 2.54 16.96
CA GLY A 109 -40.67 1.18 16.42
C GLY A 109 -40.28 1.18 14.93
N GLN A 110 -40.96 2.00 14.14
CA GLN A 110 -40.70 2.15 12.70
C GLN A 110 -39.27 2.67 12.43
N GLN A 111 -38.83 3.69 13.17
CA GLN A 111 -37.48 4.25 13.02
C GLN A 111 -36.39 3.21 13.37
N ARG A 112 -36.63 2.36 14.37
CA ARG A 112 -35.69 1.31 14.79
C ARG A 112 -35.49 0.26 13.69
N GLU A 113 -36.56 -0.13 13.00
CA GLU A 113 -36.46 -1.04 11.85
C GLU A 113 -35.65 -0.43 10.70
N ILE A 114 -35.93 0.84 10.37
CA ILE A 114 -35.21 1.58 9.33
C ILE A 114 -33.71 1.66 9.67
N VAL A 115 -33.37 2.08 10.90
CA VAL A 115 -31.97 2.17 11.36
C VAL A 115 -31.28 0.80 11.31
N THR A 116 -31.98 -0.26 11.71
CA THR A 116 -31.43 -1.64 11.68
C THR A 116 -31.14 -2.07 10.25
N LYS A 117 -32.07 -1.80 9.32
CA LYS A 117 -31.88 -2.08 7.90
C LYS A 117 -30.71 -1.30 7.32
N LEU A 118 -30.64 0.02 7.55
CA LEU A 118 -29.55 0.86 7.06
C LEU A 118 -28.19 0.41 7.59
N LYS A 119 -28.09 0.00 8.86
CA LYS A 119 -26.86 -0.58 9.43
C LYS A 119 -26.45 -1.88 8.73
N LYS A 120 -27.42 -2.76 8.45
CA LYS A 120 -27.17 -4.02 7.74
C LYS A 120 -26.67 -3.74 6.32
N ASP A 121 -27.36 -2.87 5.59
CA ASP A 121 -27.01 -2.52 4.22
C ASP A 121 -25.62 -1.86 4.16
N MET A 122 -25.28 -1.02 5.15
CA MET A 122 -23.95 -0.41 5.28
C MET A 122 -22.86 -1.47 5.46
N LYS A 123 -23.07 -2.46 6.35
CA LYS A 123 -22.13 -3.56 6.55
C LYS A 123 -21.97 -4.42 5.29
N THR A 124 -23.05 -4.63 4.55
CA THR A 124 -22.99 -5.32 3.25
C THR A 124 -22.17 -4.52 2.23
N LEU A 125 -22.33 -3.20 2.18
CA LEU A 125 -21.54 -2.34 1.30
C LEU A 125 -20.04 -2.39 1.68
N GLU A 126 -19.71 -2.35 2.96
CA GLU A 126 -18.33 -2.50 3.46
C GLU A 126 -17.70 -3.83 3.00
N SER A 127 -18.43 -4.94 3.13
CA SER A 127 -17.98 -6.25 2.64
C SER A 127 -17.73 -6.25 1.14
N LYS A 128 -18.65 -5.70 0.36
CA LYS A 128 -18.52 -5.61 -1.11
C LYS A 128 -17.35 -4.73 -1.55
N ILE A 129 -17.07 -3.66 -0.83
CA ILE A 129 -15.90 -2.81 -1.08
C ILE A 129 -14.62 -3.60 -0.83
N SER A 130 -14.55 -4.36 0.26
CA SER A 130 -13.39 -5.22 0.55
C SER A 130 -13.17 -6.25 -0.57
N GLU A 131 -14.24 -6.93 -1.01
CA GLU A 131 -14.16 -7.87 -2.13
C GLU A 131 -13.75 -7.19 -3.44
N ALA A 132 -14.27 -5.99 -3.72
CA ALA A 132 -13.92 -5.21 -4.91
C ALA A 132 -12.44 -4.80 -4.90
N LYS A 133 -11.89 -4.42 -3.74
CA LYS A 133 -10.45 -4.13 -3.58
C LYS A 133 -9.59 -5.35 -3.91
N THR A 134 -9.89 -6.50 -3.32
CA THR A 134 -9.14 -7.74 -3.61
C THR A 134 -9.23 -8.13 -5.09
N LYS A 135 -10.42 -7.99 -5.70
CA LYS A 135 -10.60 -8.26 -7.13
C LYS A 135 -9.83 -7.26 -7.99
N LYS A 136 -9.83 -5.97 -7.64
CA LYS A 136 -9.04 -4.94 -8.33
C LYS A 136 -7.57 -5.35 -8.35
N ASP A 137 -6.99 -5.66 -7.20
CA ASP A 137 -5.56 -5.99 -7.10
C ASP A 137 -5.21 -7.25 -7.92
N LEU A 138 -6.10 -8.26 -7.91
CA LEU A 138 -5.96 -9.46 -8.74
C LEU A 138 -6.01 -9.13 -10.25
N TYR A 139 -6.95 -8.29 -10.67
CA TYR A 139 -7.10 -7.92 -12.08
C TYR A 139 -5.96 -7.03 -12.56
N ILE A 140 -5.48 -6.09 -11.74
CA ILE A 140 -4.28 -5.30 -12.01
C ILE A 140 -3.06 -6.21 -12.20
N ALA A 141 -2.84 -7.17 -11.29
CA ALA A 141 -1.73 -8.11 -11.42
C ALA A 141 -1.82 -8.96 -12.70
N ARG A 142 -3.03 -9.41 -13.06
CA ARG A 142 -3.27 -10.15 -14.31
C ARG A 142 -3.06 -9.28 -15.55
N ALA A 143 -3.55 -8.04 -15.54
CA ALA A 143 -3.37 -7.09 -16.63
C ALA A 143 -1.88 -6.81 -16.88
N ARG A 144 -1.09 -6.56 -15.81
CA ARG A 144 0.36 -6.36 -15.91
C ARG A 144 1.09 -7.59 -16.43
N SER A 145 0.71 -8.79 -15.98
CA SER A 145 1.28 -10.04 -16.49
C SER A 145 0.96 -10.28 -17.97
N ALA A 146 -0.29 -9.99 -18.38
CA ALA A 146 -0.70 -10.05 -19.78
C ALA A 146 0.05 -9.04 -20.65
N GLN A 147 0.17 -7.79 -20.21
CA GLN A 147 0.95 -6.75 -20.90
C GLN A 147 2.44 -7.12 -20.99
N ALA A 148 3.02 -7.68 -19.93
CA ALA A 148 4.40 -8.16 -19.96
C ALA A 148 4.58 -9.32 -20.96
N SER A 149 3.64 -10.25 -20.99
CA SER A 149 3.64 -11.39 -21.94
C SER A 149 3.45 -10.93 -23.39
N GLU A 150 2.55 -9.97 -23.62
CA GLU A 150 2.34 -9.32 -24.92
C GLU A 150 3.60 -8.60 -25.38
N LYS A 151 4.23 -7.79 -24.52
CA LYS A 151 5.48 -7.09 -24.83
C LYS A 151 6.63 -8.06 -25.13
N ILE A 152 6.73 -9.18 -24.39
CA ILE A 152 7.70 -10.25 -24.69
C ILE A 152 7.38 -10.87 -26.06
N ASN A 153 6.11 -11.17 -26.37
CA ASN A 153 5.72 -11.71 -27.67
C ASN A 153 5.89 -10.73 -28.82
N GLU A 154 5.71 -9.41 -28.62
CA GLU A 154 6.05 -8.38 -29.60
C GLU A 154 7.55 -8.30 -29.81
N MET A 155 8.35 -8.37 -28.75
CA MET A 155 9.82 -8.44 -28.87
C MET A 155 10.26 -9.72 -29.58
N LEU A 156 9.67 -10.88 -29.27
CA LEU A 156 9.95 -12.17 -29.93
C LEU A 156 9.41 -12.22 -31.36
N GLY A 157 8.26 -11.60 -31.62
CA GLY A 157 7.67 -11.45 -32.95
C GLY A 157 8.53 -10.55 -33.84
N ASN A 158 9.05 -9.46 -33.27
CA ASN A 158 10.06 -8.61 -33.93
C ASN A 158 11.42 -9.30 -34.06
N LEU A 159 11.73 -10.30 -33.23
CA LEU A 159 12.91 -11.17 -33.40
C LEU A 159 12.70 -12.25 -34.48
N ASN A 160 11.46 -12.51 -34.92
CA ASN A 160 11.11 -13.56 -35.88
C ASN A 160 11.07 -13.09 -37.35
N THR A 161 11.42 -11.85 -37.64
CA THR A 161 11.66 -11.37 -39.02
C THR A 161 13.15 -11.11 -39.24
N GLY A 162 13.89 -12.17 -39.61
CA GLY A 162 15.18 -12.11 -40.32
C GLY A 162 16.39 -11.42 -39.64
N GLY A 163 16.26 -10.93 -38.40
CA GLY A 163 17.28 -10.11 -37.76
C GLY A 163 18.24 -10.83 -36.81
N THR A 164 17.89 -12.01 -36.31
CA THR A 164 18.65 -12.70 -35.25
C THR A 164 19.98 -13.27 -35.74
N LEU A 165 20.07 -13.73 -36.99
CA LEU A 165 21.36 -14.10 -37.59
C LEU A 165 22.23 -12.86 -37.82
N SER A 166 21.64 -11.77 -38.35
CA SER A 166 22.35 -10.51 -38.61
C SER A 166 22.84 -9.78 -37.34
N ALA A 167 22.20 -10.01 -36.19
CA ALA A 167 22.60 -9.42 -34.91
C ALA A 167 23.76 -10.19 -34.28
N PHE A 168 23.79 -11.52 -34.46
CA PHE A 168 24.95 -12.34 -34.12
C PHE A 168 26.14 -12.04 -35.06
N GLU A 169 25.93 -11.97 -36.37
CA GLU A 169 26.97 -11.61 -37.36
C GLU A 169 27.53 -10.20 -37.09
N ARG A 170 26.68 -9.21 -36.79
CA ARG A 170 27.15 -7.85 -36.42
C ARG A 170 27.93 -7.82 -35.12
N MET A 171 27.66 -8.75 -34.20
CA MET A 171 28.40 -8.86 -32.95
C MET A 171 29.74 -9.58 -33.17
N GLU A 172 29.77 -10.59 -34.02
CA GLU A 172 30.97 -11.30 -34.47
C GLU A 172 31.92 -10.35 -35.23
N ASP A 173 31.42 -9.56 -36.18
CA ASP A 173 32.21 -8.53 -36.87
C ASP A 173 32.78 -7.49 -35.90
N ARG A 174 32.00 -7.08 -34.89
CA ARG A 174 32.44 -6.11 -33.88
C ARG A 174 33.50 -6.69 -32.94
N VAL A 175 33.39 -7.97 -32.61
CA VAL A 175 34.41 -8.70 -31.83
C VAL A 175 35.68 -8.83 -32.66
N HIS A 176 35.60 -9.21 -33.92
CA HIS A 176 36.76 -9.24 -34.82
C HIS A 176 37.42 -7.88 -35.01
N GLU A 177 36.66 -6.78 -35.13
CA GLU A 177 37.22 -5.43 -35.20
C GLU A 177 37.92 -5.04 -33.89
N LEU A 178 37.38 -5.44 -32.73
CA LEU A 178 37.99 -5.22 -31.43
C LEU A 178 39.25 -6.06 -31.22
N GLU A 179 39.25 -7.32 -31.67
CA GLU A 179 40.42 -8.21 -31.67
C GLU A 179 41.52 -7.66 -32.57
N ALA A 180 41.19 -7.28 -33.81
CA ALA A 180 42.13 -6.65 -34.74
C ALA A 180 42.67 -5.31 -34.21
N ARG A 181 41.83 -4.51 -33.53
CA ARG A 181 42.30 -3.32 -32.80
C ARG A 181 43.21 -3.67 -31.64
N SER A 182 42.91 -4.72 -30.89
CA SER A 182 43.74 -5.14 -29.76
C SER A 182 45.08 -5.69 -30.24
N GLU A 183 45.12 -6.41 -31.35
CA GLU A 183 46.37 -6.82 -32.03
C GLU A 183 47.13 -5.62 -32.58
N ALA A 184 46.45 -4.67 -33.24
CA ALA A 184 47.09 -3.44 -33.72
C ALA A 184 47.62 -2.57 -32.57
N ILE A 185 46.92 -2.51 -31.44
CA ILE A 185 47.37 -1.82 -30.22
C ILE A 185 48.52 -2.59 -29.55
N ALA A 186 48.50 -3.92 -29.57
CA ALA A 186 49.62 -4.74 -29.11
C ALA A 186 50.86 -4.50 -29.98
N GLU A 187 50.71 -4.44 -31.31
CA GLU A 187 51.77 -4.06 -32.25
C GLU A 187 52.24 -2.60 -32.06
N LEU A 188 51.32 -1.66 -31.79
CA LEU A 188 51.69 -0.27 -31.45
C LEU A 188 52.39 -0.18 -30.09
N SER A 189 52.02 -1.04 -29.13
CA SER A 189 52.66 -1.16 -27.83
C SER A 189 54.03 -1.87 -27.91
N SER A 190 54.31 -2.58 -29.01
CA SER A 190 55.66 -2.99 -29.41
C SER A 190 56.52 -1.80 -29.89
N GLY A 191 55.92 -0.63 -30.14
CA GLY A 191 56.62 0.62 -30.46
C GLY A 191 57.57 1.10 -29.36
N ASP A 192 57.38 0.60 -28.13
CA ASP A 192 58.23 0.85 -26.96
C ASP A 192 59.59 0.14 -27.04
N GLU A 193 59.77 -0.79 -27.99
CA GLU A 193 61.05 -1.48 -28.22
C GLU A 193 62.06 -0.62 -29.02
N LEU A 194 61.58 0.32 -29.85
CA LEU A 194 62.43 1.21 -30.65
C LEU A 194 62.99 2.36 -29.80
N GLU A 195 62.18 2.90 -28.90
CA GLU A 195 62.57 3.95 -27.95
C GLU A 195 63.50 3.41 -26.85
N LYS A 196 63.32 2.14 -26.44
CA LYS A 196 64.30 1.40 -25.61
C LYS A 196 65.64 1.18 -26.33
N LYS A 197 65.64 0.95 -27.66
CA LYS A 197 66.86 0.80 -28.45
C LYS A 197 67.61 2.13 -28.62
N PHE A 198 66.91 3.26 -28.70
CA PHE A 198 67.54 4.60 -28.73
C PHE A 198 68.06 5.04 -27.36
N ASN A 199 67.33 4.82 -26.26
CA ASN A 199 67.81 5.09 -24.90
C ASN A 199 69.06 4.25 -24.54
N ALA A 200 69.15 3.01 -25.05
CA ALA A 200 70.34 2.17 -24.90
C ALA A 200 71.55 2.66 -25.71
N LEU A 201 71.33 3.40 -26.80
CA LEU A 201 72.37 4.04 -27.63
C LEU A 201 72.81 5.41 -27.09
N GLU A 202 71.90 6.14 -26.42
CA GLU A 202 72.17 7.44 -25.79
C GLU A 202 72.87 7.30 -24.43
N SER A 203 72.76 6.12 -23.80
CA SER A 203 73.48 5.74 -22.57
C SER A 203 74.95 5.35 -22.80
N GLY A 204 75.49 5.58 -24.00
CA GLY A 204 76.81 5.10 -24.43
C GLY A 204 77.87 6.19 -24.62
N SER A 205 78.36 6.84 -23.55
CA SER A 205 79.78 7.22 -23.44
C SER A 205 80.21 7.82 -22.08
N ASN A 206 80.88 7.00 -21.26
CA ASN A 206 82.15 7.30 -20.58
C ASN A 206 82.28 8.33 -19.44
N ILE A 207 81.38 8.39 -18.44
CA ILE A 207 81.75 9.01 -17.13
C ILE A 207 81.07 8.29 -15.93
N ASP A 208 81.23 6.96 -15.81
CA ASP A 208 81.10 6.25 -14.52
C ASP A 208 81.72 4.83 -14.54
N THR A 209 82.72 4.64 -15.40
CA THR A 209 83.66 3.51 -15.34
C THR A 209 84.52 3.53 -14.06
N GLU A 210 84.43 4.56 -13.21
CA GLU A 210 85.37 4.75 -12.10
C GLU A 210 84.79 4.69 -10.69
N LEU A 211 83.47 4.82 -10.46
CA LEU A 211 83.03 5.04 -9.07
C LEU A 211 82.64 3.82 -8.25
N ALA A 212 82.40 2.60 -8.77
CA ALA A 212 82.37 1.46 -7.85
C ALA A 212 82.18 0.08 -8.52
N SER A 213 83.11 -0.86 -8.65
CA SER A 213 84.41 -1.10 -7.98
C SER A 213 84.42 -1.04 -6.44
N MET A 214 83.49 -0.33 -5.78
CA MET A 214 83.39 -0.11 -4.33
C MET A 214 82.13 -0.72 -3.69
N LYS A 215 81.14 -1.21 -4.47
CA LYS A 215 79.95 -1.92 -3.94
C LYS A 215 79.78 -3.37 -4.37
N ALA A 216 80.83 -3.95 -4.93
CA ALA A 216 80.99 -5.38 -5.07
C ALA A 216 81.17 -6.13 -3.72
N ASN A 217 80.65 -5.65 -2.58
CA ASN A 217 81.02 -6.22 -1.26
C ASN A 217 79.92 -6.39 -0.19
N LEU A 218 78.63 -6.07 -0.41
CA LEU A 218 77.69 -5.96 0.72
C LEU A 218 76.32 -6.66 0.62
N GLY A 219 76.23 -7.77 -0.12
CA GLY A 219 75.20 -8.81 0.11
C GLY A 219 73.89 -8.62 -0.66
N GLY A 220 73.20 -9.65 -1.11
CA GLY A 220 73.31 -11.07 -0.82
C GLY A 220 71.90 -11.66 -0.81
N THR A 221 71.55 -12.37 -1.89
CA THR A 221 70.72 -13.58 -1.88
C THR A 221 69.22 -13.47 -1.50
N THR A 222 68.35 -13.69 -2.51
CA THR A 222 67.04 -14.40 -2.47
C THR A 222 65.89 -13.78 -1.66
N ALA A 223 64.59 -13.98 -1.92
CA ALA A 223 63.77 -14.63 -2.94
C ALA A 223 62.29 -14.26 -2.64
N SER A 224 61.42 -14.50 -3.64
CA SER A 224 60.05 -15.04 -3.57
C SER A 224 59.25 -14.88 -2.26
N ALA A 225 58.11 -14.20 -2.29
CA ALA A 225 56.79 -14.78 -2.54
C ALA A 225 56.37 -15.89 -1.55
N GLN A 226 55.34 -15.62 -0.72
CA GLN A 226 54.08 -16.39 -0.62
C GLN A 226 53.12 -15.78 0.42
N LEU A 227 51.82 -15.81 0.10
CA LEU A 227 50.59 -15.59 0.92
C LEU A 227 50.47 -16.62 2.09
N PRO A 228 49.41 -16.70 2.96
CA PRO A 228 48.03 -16.17 2.86
C PRO A 228 47.25 -15.82 4.19
N SER A 229 45.99 -15.41 4.00
CA SER A 229 44.76 -15.79 4.75
C SER A 229 44.11 -14.89 5.84
N ALA A 230 42.84 -14.54 5.54
CA ALA A 230 41.60 -14.60 6.34
C ALA A 230 41.22 -13.54 7.41
N GLN A 231 40.06 -12.87 7.20
CA GLN A 231 39.07 -12.47 8.24
C GLN A 231 37.76 -12.03 7.55
N ALA A 232 36.62 -12.74 7.65
CA ALA A 232 35.65 -12.85 8.77
C ALA A 232 34.86 -11.55 9.04
N GLY A 233 33.58 -11.55 8.68
CA GLY A 233 32.58 -10.55 9.06
C GLY A 233 31.26 -11.22 9.40
N SER A 234 30.77 -11.02 10.63
CA SER A 234 29.44 -11.43 11.07
C SER A 234 29.02 -10.53 12.24
N GLY A 235 27.96 -9.76 12.02
CA GLY A 235 27.25 -8.99 13.04
C GLY A 235 26.14 -9.84 13.65
N GLY A 236 26.12 -9.93 14.97
CA GLY A 236 25.16 -10.75 15.73
C GLY A 236 25.11 -10.41 17.22
N ASN A 237 25.21 -9.13 17.59
CA ASN A 237 25.18 -8.70 19.00
C ASN A 237 23.92 -7.93 19.41
N ALA A 238 22.94 -7.71 18.53
CA ALA A 238 21.75 -6.92 18.86
C ALA A 238 20.68 -7.71 19.65
N GLU A 239 20.67 -9.04 19.57
CA GLU A 239 19.68 -9.88 20.27
C GLU A 239 20.08 -10.20 21.72
N ILE A 240 21.39 -10.30 22.00
CA ILE A 240 21.93 -10.59 23.33
C ILE A 240 21.75 -9.38 24.27
N GLU A 241 21.80 -8.17 23.72
CA GLU A 241 21.65 -6.93 24.49
C GLU A 241 20.18 -6.67 24.90
N ALA A 242 19.21 -7.16 24.11
CA ALA A 242 17.78 -7.09 24.43
C ALA A 242 17.34 -8.09 25.52
N GLU A 243 18.01 -9.23 25.66
CA GLU A 243 17.75 -10.20 26.74
C GLU A 243 18.37 -9.78 28.07
N LEU A 244 19.53 -9.10 28.05
CA LEU A 244 20.19 -8.59 29.25
C LEU A 244 19.41 -7.46 29.94
N GLU A 245 18.70 -6.61 29.19
CA GLU A 245 17.89 -5.53 29.75
C GLU A 245 16.65 -6.05 30.50
N LYS A 246 16.02 -7.13 29.99
CA LYS A 246 14.87 -7.78 30.64
C LYS A 246 15.24 -8.43 31.97
N LEU A 247 16.42 -9.04 32.05
CA LEU A 247 16.93 -9.66 33.28
C LEU A 247 17.28 -8.63 34.37
N ARG A 248 17.62 -7.40 33.99
CA ARG A 248 17.89 -6.31 34.94
C ARG A 248 16.62 -5.72 35.54
N SER A 249 15.53 -5.60 34.77
CA SER A 249 14.28 -5.03 35.29
C SER A 249 13.56 -5.92 36.30
N ASP A 250 13.76 -7.23 36.23
CA ASP A 250 13.13 -8.19 37.15
C ASP A 250 13.86 -8.29 38.50
N LEU A 251 15.12 -7.84 38.58
CA LEU A 251 15.88 -7.86 39.84
C LEU A 251 15.62 -6.64 40.74
N ASP A 252 15.10 -5.54 40.18
CA ASP A 252 14.86 -4.27 40.91
C ASP A 252 13.42 -4.15 41.48
N LYS A 253 12.61 -5.20 41.33
CA LYS A 253 11.22 -5.27 41.84
C LYS A 253 10.99 -6.35 42.91
N SER A 254 12.06 -6.92 43.49
CA SER A 254 12.01 -7.80 44.66
C SER A 254 12.66 -7.17 45.88
#